data_AF-A0A165Y4I3-F1
#
_entry.id   AF-A0A165Y4I3-F1
#
_cell.length_a   1.000
_cell.length_b   1.000
_cell.length_c   1.000
_cell.angle_alpha   90.00
_cell.angle_beta   90.00
_cell.angle_gamma   90.00
#
_symmetry.space_group_name_H-M   'P 1'
#
loop_
_entity.id
_entity.type
_entity.pdbx_description
1 polymer ?
#
loop_
_entity_poly.entity_id
_entity_poly.type
_entity_poly.pdbx_seq_one_letter_code
_entity_poly.pdbx_strand_id
1 'polypeptide(L)'
;MLGGAQQQPESSGNQDELSWAKRVCQHLGIDFPDSVQQAEQIEASMPKADVLSVADNKAVEASMAQIASDSPAAHKTADSLIKSIVTVFTRLEGDDELKGMLDAMQAYTGDNPKYGVVGQLGAGGFTKIVDGAKKGKEDSDVTIREKGTAYFDLSNSPAFRKAMEKIYHSPELQEKMKDIIDIDYLHSFKFGRPRGAGPDSTAPDELKLYTYRNENKQNASENPELYGEVPGSEQVDGPVPQNDALAGQSLTANQRKYRERSKKGGDGAWATAADLEANKRLTEREINFAKTNPRNRHDREDYQFKENKPVKAGEMPKDKVIVEHQPGFSVWDVKDGTGFAKDADLHNKPTVAGPSGTTDRFLTGIRLLGKGVMKELGLEGDNAENQVKELGRWLATGYLVGDEHHSAVEVNLGAANHGLKPQWGSDLCTEPFSEPIKGKGFEISSEAVVDQLETKLETAEEDAVNRDAYRFDLEGGSKGTVSPDGKVKAPPKPSR
;
A
#
# COMPACT_ATOMS: atom_id res chain seq x y z
N MET A 1 29.10 -48.49 -46.58
CA MET A 1 28.65 -47.54 -47.62
C MET A 1 27.27 -47.04 -47.20
N LEU A 2 27.09 -45.70 -47.18
CA LEU A 2 25.84 -44.91 -47.27
C LEU A 2 24.64 -45.44 -46.45
N GLY A 3 24.10 -44.75 -45.45
CA GLY A 3 23.66 -43.36 -45.45
C GLY A 3 22.20 -43.38 -44.95
N GLY A 4 21.93 -42.70 -43.84
CA GLY A 4 20.60 -42.63 -43.23
C GLY A 4 20.53 -41.41 -42.33
N ALA A 5 20.06 -40.31 -42.89
CA ALA A 5 19.83 -39.05 -42.18
C ALA A 5 18.69 -39.22 -41.16
N GLN A 6 18.96 -38.87 -39.90
CA GLN A 6 17.92 -38.57 -38.93
C GLN A 6 17.98 -37.06 -38.64
N GLN A 7 16.87 -36.41 -38.96
CA GLN A 7 16.63 -34.98 -38.86
C GLN A 7 16.89 -34.48 -37.44
N GLN A 8 17.77 -33.48 -37.32
CA GLN A 8 17.73 -32.55 -36.20
C GLN A 8 16.48 -31.68 -36.35
N PRO A 9 15.70 -31.44 -35.28
CA PRO A 9 14.82 -30.29 -35.26
C PRO A 9 15.68 -29.03 -35.12
N GLU A 10 15.55 -28.15 -36.10
CA GLU A 10 15.99 -26.76 -36.03
C GLU A 10 15.32 -26.08 -34.83
N SER A 11 16.09 -25.76 -33.79
CA SER A 11 15.69 -24.78 -32.79
C SER A 11 16.06 -23.39 -33.32
N SER A 12 15.22 -22.85 -34.19
CA SER A 12 15.10 -21.41 -34.35
C SER A 12 14.41 -20.86 -33.10
N GLY A 13 15.17 -20.22 -32.22
CA GLY A 13 14.68 -19.51 -31.04
C GLY A 13 15.76 -18.52 -30.60
N ASN A 14 15.35 -17.28 -30.44
CA ASN A 14 16.13 -16.07 -30.13
C ASN A 14 17.50 -16.28 -29.46
N GLN A 15 18.49 -15.49 -29.91
CA GLN A 15 19.64 -15.16 -29.09
C GLN A 15 19.12 -14.46 -27.82
N ASP A 16 19.02 -15.24 -26.74
CA ASP A 16 18.45 -14.84 -25.46
C ASP A 16 19.20 -13.64 -24.85
N GLU A 17 18.43 -12.61 -24.52
CA GLU A 17 18.85 -11.58 -23.56
C GLU A 17 19.27 -12.27 -22.25
N LEU A 18 20.49 -11.98 -21.79
CA LEU A 18 20.99 -12.52 -20.54
C LEU A 18 20.09 -12.06 -19.38
N SER A 19 19.59 -13.00 -18.57
CA SER A 19 18.89 -12.67 -17.33
C SER A 19 19.76 -11.79 -16.43
N TRP A 20 19.17 -10.95 -15.58
CA TRP A 20 19.89 -10.03 -14.69
C TRP A 20 20.97 -10.77 -13.86
N ALA A 21 20.64 -11.96 -13.34
CA ALA A 21 21.57 -12.80 -12.60
C ALA A 21 22.80 -13.21 -13.45
N LYS A 22 22.64 -13.48 -14.76
CA LYS A 22 23.76 -13.75 -15.68
C LYS A 22 24.64 -12.52 -15.90
N ARG A 23 24.04 -11.32 -15.96
CA ARG A 23 24.77 -10.04 -16.10
C ARG A 23 25.57 -9.70 -14.84
N VAL A 24 24.99 -9.91 -13.66
CA VAL A 24 25.67 -9.73 -12.37
C VAL A 24 26.85 -10.68 -12.23
N CYS A 25 26.67 -11.98 -12.53
CA CYS A 25 27.77 -12.95 -12.53
C CYS A 25 28.91 -12.56 -13.50
N GLN A 26 28.58 -12.10 -14.71
CA GLN A 26 29.58 -11.59 -15.66
C GLN A 26 30.33 -10.36 -15.13
N HIS A 27 29.63 -9.41 -14.50
CA HIS A 27 30.25 -8.20 -13.96
C HIS A 27 31.19 -8.50 -12.79
N LEU A 28 30.87 -9.53 -12.01
CA LEU A 28 31.66 -9.99 -10.87
C LEU A 28 32.76 -11.00 -11.25
N GLY A 29 32.85 -11.40 -12.52
CA GLY A 29 33.82 -12.40 -13.00
C GLY A 29 33.55 -13.83 -12.50
N ILE A 30 32.29 -14.17 -12.24
CA ILE A 30 31.83 -15.45 -11.70
C ILE A 30 31.08 -16.21 -12.80
N ASP A 31 31.36 -17.51 -12.96
CA ASP A 31 30.62 -18.38 -13.89
C ASP A 31 29.17 -18.56 -13.40
N PHE A 32 28.20 -18.35 -14.29
CA PHE A 32 26.79 -18.52 -13.96
C PHE A 32 26.47 -20.00 -13.72
N PRO A 33 25.77 -20.36 -12.63
CA PRO A 33 25.55 -21.76 -12.29
C PRO A 33 24.62 -22.45 -13.29
N ASP A 34 25.07 -23.59 -13.84
CA ASP A 34 24.29 -24.43 -14.75
C ASP A 34 23.39 -25.46 -13.99
N SER A 35 23.43 -25.45 -12.65
CA SER A 35 22.59 -26.30 -11.80
C SER A 35 22.36 -25.69 -10.40
N VAL A 36 21.27 -26.10 -9.74
CA VAL A 36 20.87 -25.64 -8.39
C VAL A 36 21.97 -25.86 -7.35
N GLN A 37 22.65 -27.01 -7.40
CA GLN A 37 23.74 -27.34 -6.47
C GLN A 37 24.99 -26.47 -6.67
N GLN A 38 25.20 -25.99 -7.89
CA GLN A 38 26.30 -25.08 -8.23
C GLN A 38 25.97 -23.65 -7.78
N ALA A 39 24.70 -23.25 -7.83
CA ALA A 39 24.23 -21.97 -7.29
C ALA A 39 24.41 -21.91 -5.76
N GLU A 40 24.03 -22.97 -5.05
CA GLU A 40 24.20 -23.08 -3.58
C GLU A 40 25.67 -23.03 -3.15
N GLN A 41 26.57 -23.66 -3.93
CA GLN A 41 28.02 -23.62 -3.66
C GLN A 41 28.64 -22.26 -3.96
N ILE A 42 28.19 -21.57 -5.02
CA ILE A 42 28.65 -20.23 -5.36
C ILE A 42 28.20 -19.25 -4.26
N GLU A 43 26.94 -19.29 -3.85
CA GLU A 43 26.38 -18.47 -2.77
C GLU A 43 27.13 -18.67 -1.44
N ALA A 44 27.48 -19.91 -1.10
CA ALA A 44 28.29 -20.23 0.08
C ALA A 44 29.74 -19.73 -0.01
N SER A 45 30.26 -19.48 -1.22
CA SER A 45 31.65 -19.06 -1.48
C SER A 45 31.81 -17.56 -1.70
N MET A 46 30.71 -16.81 -1.88
CA MET A 46 30.77 -15.36 -2.03
C MET A 46 31.23 -14.70 -0.72
N PRO A 47 32.09 -13.67 -0.79
CA PRO A 47 32.46 -12.88 0.39
C PRO A 47 31.19 -12.33 1.04
N LYS A 48 30.98 -12.58 2.33
CA LYS A 48 29.86 -12.02 3.11
C LYS A 48 30.09 -10.53 3.45
N ALA A 49 30.27 -9.69 2.43
CA ALA A 49 30.29 -8.23 2.50
C ALA A 49 29.77 -7.71 1.16
N ASP A 50 28.71 -6.93 1.04
CA ASP A 50 28.21 -5.89 1.95
C ASP A 50 26.90 -6.24 2.68
N VAL A 51 26.94 -6.19 4.02
CA VAL A 51 25.75 -6.27 4.85
C VAL A 51 25.07 -4.90 4.82
N LEU A 52 23.91 -4.78 4.18
CA LEU A 52 23.03 -3.62 4.37
C LEU A 52 22.68 -3.52 5.86
N SER A 53 23.11 -2.44 6.51
CA SER A 53 22.73 -2.17 7.90
C SER A 53 21.22 -1.86 8.00
N VAL A 54 20.68 -1.83 9.23
CA VAL A 54 19.31 -1.36 9.48
C VAL A 54 19.11 0.08 8.98
N ALA A 55 20.17 0.90 8.98
CA ALA A 55 20.11 2.26 8.46
C ALA A 55 19.99 2.27 6.92
N ASP A 56 20.74 1.40 6.24
CA ASP A 56 20.76 1.32 4.77
C ASP A 56 19.42 0.83 4.22
N ASN A 57 18.82 -0.19 4.85
CA ASN A 57 17.50 -0.66 4.46
C ASN A 57 16.40 0.40 4.66
N LYS A 58 16.48 1.22 5.70
CA LYS A 58 15.54 2.34 5.88
C LYS A 58 15.71 3.41 4.81
N ALA A 59 16.95 3.68 4.37
CA ALA A 59 17.22 4.61 3.29
C ALA A 59 16.68 4.08 1.95
N VAL A 60 16.85 2.77 1.69
CA VAL A 60 16.33 2.08 0.51
C VAL A 60 14.80 2.08 0.53
N GLU A 61 14.16 1.69 1.64
CA GLU A 61 12.69 1.69 1.78
C GLU A 61 12.10 3.10 1.58
N ALA A 62 12.71 4.12 2.18
CA ALA A 62 12.27 5.51 2.02
C ALA A 62 12.42 6.00 0.57
N SER A 63 13.53 5.64 -0.10
CA SER A 63 13.78 6.01 -1.49
C SER A 63 12.80 5.31 -2.44
N MET A 64 12.55 4.02 -2.23
CA MET A 64 11.55 3.26 -2.99
C MET A 64 10.14 3.82 -2.77
N ALA A 65 9.78 4.15 -1.54
CA ALA A 65 8.48 4.74 -1.24
C ALA A 65 8.29 6.10 -1.95
N GLN A 66 9.34 6.92 -2.03
CA GLN A 66 9.33 8.15 -2.82
C GLN A 66 9.14 7.86 -4.31
N ILE A 67 9.92 6.93 -4.88
CA ILE A 67 9.78 6.55 -6.30
C ILE A 67 8.35 6.08 -6.60
N ALA A 68 7.78 5.26 -5.70
CA ALA A 68 6.40 4.81 -5.83
C ALA A 68 5.38 5.95 -5.68
N SER A 69 5.62 6.89 -4.76
CA SER A 69 4.78 8.07 -4.56
C SER A 69 4.79 9.02 -5.75
N ASP A 70 5.90 9.14 -6.47
CA ASP A 70 6.02 10.01 -7.64
C ASP A 70 5.63 9.29 -8.95
N SER A 71 5.37 7.99 -8.87
CA SER A 71 5.16 7.13 -10.02
C SER A 71 3.83 7.43 -10.73
N PRO A 72 3.84 7.68 -12.05
CA PRO A 72 2.62 7.76 -12.84
C PRO A 72 1.75 6.50 -12.72
N ALA A 73 2.39 5.32 -12.62
CA ALA A 73 1.69 4.05 -12.44
C ALA A 73 0.87 4.01 -11.14
N ALA A 74 1.44 4.50 -10.03
CA ALA A 74 0.72 4.60 -8.76
C ALA A 74 -0.45 5.60 -8.85
N HIS A 75 -0.22 6.77 -9.47
CA HIS A 75 -1.25 7.82 -9.58
C HIS A 75 -2.43 7.36 -10.44
N LYS A 76 -2.16 6.76 -11.61
CA LYS A 76 -3.20 6.25 -12.51
C LYS A 76 -3.96 5.09 -11.87
N THR A 77 -3.28 4.21 -11.14
CA THR A 77 -3.91 3.14 -10.35
C THR A 77 -4.86 3.70 -9.31
N ALA A 78 -4.42 4.67 -8.52
CA ALA A 78 -5.25 5.31 -7.50
C ALA A 78 -6.47 6.03 -8.10
N ASP A 79 -6.27 6.78 -9.19
CA ASP A 79 -7.37 7.43 -9.92
C ASP A 79 -8.40 6.42 -10.44
N SER A 80 -7.94 5.30 -11.00
CA SER A 80 -8.80 4.23 -11.49
C SER A 80 -9.61 3.58 -10.37
N LEU A 81 -9.00 3.38 -9.20
CA LEU A 81 -9.67 2.85 -8.01
C LEU A 81 -10.73 3.82 -7.48
N ILE A 82 -10.38 5.10 -7.33
CA ILE A 82 -11.31 6.16 -6.87
C ILE A 82 -12.49 6.27 -7.85
N LYS A 83 -12.22 6.30 -9.15
CA LYS A 83 -13.26 6.32 -10.19
C LYS A 83 -14.14 5.09 -10.09
N SER A 84 -13.56 3.91 -9.94
CA SER A 84 -14.30 2.63 -9.85
C SER A 84 -15.20 2.59 -8.63
N ILE A 85 -14.69 2.90 -7.43
CA ILE A 85 -15.49 2.83 -6.20
C ILE A 85 -16.61 3.88 -6.16
N VAL A 86 -16.37 5.11 -6.66
CA VAL A 86 -17.43 6.12 -6.81
C VAL A 86 -18.46 5.69 -7.83
N THR A 87 -18.04 5.02 -8.91
CA THR A 87 -18.96 4.47 -9.91
C THR A 87 -19.81 3.35 -9.32
N VAL A 88 -19.27 2.51 -8.45
CA VAL A 88 -20.04 1.50 -7.71
C VAL A 88 -21.14 2.17 -6.87
N PHE A 89 -20.80 3.17 -6.06
CA PHE A 89 -21.80 3.86 -5.22
C PHE A 89 -22.89 4.54 -6.04
N THR A 90 -22.53 5.25 -7.09
CA THR A 90 -23.50 5.95 -7.95
C THR A 90 -24.37 4.98 -8.75
N ARG A 91 -23.79 3.96 -9.39
CA ARG A 91 -24.56 2.96 -10.16
C ARG A 91 -25.49 2.13 -9.27
N LEU A 92 -25.14 1.88 -8.01
CA LEU A 92 -25.98 1.12 -7.08
C LEU A 92 -27.30 1.82 -6.78
N GLU A 93 -27.32 3.15 -6.74
CA GLU A 93 -28.51 3.95 -6.42
C GLU A 93 -29.36 4.27 -7.68
N GLY A 94 -28.93 3.86 -8.88
CA GLY A 94 -29.72 3.99 -10.10
C GLY A 94 -29.93 5.45 -10.50
N ASP A 95 -31.19 5.90 -10.49
CA ASP A 95 -31.56 7.29 -10.85
C ASP A 95 -31.16 8.32 -9.78
N ASP A 96 -30.76 7.88 -8.57
CA ASP A 96 -30.33 8.74 -7.47
C ASP A 96 -28.79 8.75 -7.31
N GLU A 97 -28.09 9.16 -8.37
CA GLU A 97 -26.63 9.29 -8.35
C GLU A 97 -26.14 10.24 -7.23
N LEU A 98 -26.95 11.23 -6.85
CA LEU A 98 -26.63 12.19 -5.78
C LEU A 98 -26.45 11.47 -4.46
N LYS A 99 -27.37 10.55 -4.12
CA LYS A 99 -27.26 9.73 -2.91
C LYS A 99 -26.00 8.86 -2.93
N GLY A 100 -25.66 8.24 -4.06
CA GLY A 100 -24.42 7.47 -4.18
C GLY A 100 -23.16 8.32 -3.95
N MET A 101 -23.15 9.56 -4.45
CA MET A 101 -22.05 10.50 -4.20
C MET A 101 -22.00 10.97 -2.73
N LEU A 102 -23.15 11.15 -2.09
CA LEU A 102 -23.25 11.48 -0.66
C LEU A 102 -22.71 10.34 0.21
N ASP A 103 -23.05 9.08 -0.12
CA ASP A 103 -22.53 7.91 0.58
C ASP A 103 -21.00 7.83 0.47
N ALA A 104 -20.45 8.08 -0.73
CA ALA A 104 -19.00 8.16 -0.94
C ALA A 104 -18.37 9.29 -0.09
N MET A 105 -18.98 10.47 -0.10
CA MET A 105 -18.47 11.61 0.67
C MET A 105 -18.51 11.32 2.18
N GLN A 106 -19.60 10.76 2.70
CA GLN A 106 -19.71 10.38 4.10
C GLN A 106 -18.71 9.29 4.51
N ALA A 107 -18.47 8.32 3.62
CA ALA A 107 -17.46 7.28 3.82
C ALA A 107 -16.05 7.87 3.95
N TYR A 108 -15.73 8.91 3.17
CA TYR A 108 -14.46 9.63 3.26
C TYR A 108 -14.38 10.59 4.45
N THR A 109 -15.44 11.33 4.78
CA THR A 109 -15.40 12.43 5.77
C THR A 109 -15.85 12.06 7.19
N GLY A 110 -16.17 10.80 7.48
CA GLY A 110 -17.00 10.36 8.62
C GLY A 110 -16.80 11.05 10.00
N ASP A 111 -17.82 10.99 10.86
CA ASP A 111 -17.95 11.77 12.12
C ASP A 111 -16.77 11.72 13.11
N ASN A 112 -15.98 10.65 13.05
CA ASN A 112 -14.66 10.61 13.65
C ASN A 112 -13.67 10.47 12.49
N PRO A 113 -13.14 11.57 11.93
CA PRO A 113 -12.03 11.49 11.01
C PRO A 113 -10.93 10.76 11.76
N LYS A 114 -10.73 9.49 11.41
CA LYS A 114 -9.62 8.71 11.94
C LYS A 114 -8.47 9.18 11.09
N TYR A 115 -7.75 10.22 11.50
CA TYR A 115 -6.52 10.65 10.82
C TYR A 115 -5.38 9.61 10.99
N GLY A 116 -5.76 8.36 11.19
CA GLY A 116 -4.84 7.23 11.19
C GLY A 116 -4.26 6.95 9.82
N VAL A 117 -4.68 7.68 8.78
CA VAL A 117 -3.84 7.85 7.61
C VAL A 117 -3.86 9.30 7.16
N VAL A 118 -2.68 9.85 6.92
CA VAL A 118 -2.52 11.27 6.65
C VAL A 118 -2.91 11.54 5.18
N GLY A 119 -3.41 12.73 4.84
CA GLY A 119 -3.90 13.07 3.48
C GLY A 119 -5.42 13.33 3.35
N GLN A 120 -6.16 13.38 4.46
CA GLN A 120 -7.56 13.80 4.44
C GLN A 120 -7.68 15.33 4.30
N LEU A 121 -8.55 15.80 3.40
CA LEU A 121 -8.69 17.23 3.04
C LEU A 121 -10.14 17.75 3.21
N GLY A 122 -11.01 16.97 3.87
CA GLY A 122 -12.44 17.24 3.98
C GLY A 122 -13.19 17.15 2.64
N ALA A 123 -14.48 17.51 2.63
CA ALA A 123 -15.36 17.34 1.47
C ALA A 123 -14.89 18.08 0.19
N GLY A 124 -14.29 19.27 0.35
CA GLY A 124 -13.75 20.05 -0.76
C GLY A 124 -12.55 19.35 -1.43
N GLY A 125 -11.63 18.80 -0.64
CA GLY A 125 -10.52 18.02 -1.16
C GLY A 125 -10.95 16.69 -1.76
N PHE A 126 -11.95 16.01 -1.17
CA PHE A 126 -12.54 14.81 -1.76
C PHE A 126 -13.09 15.06 -3.16
N THR A 127 -13.84 16.15 -3.33
CA THR A 127 -14.41 16.54 -4.62
C THR A 127 -13.30 16.75 -5.66
N LYS A 128 -12.19 17.36 -5.26
CA LYS A 128 -11.02 17.58 -6.12
C LYS A 128 -10.34 16.26 -6.51
N ILE A 129 -10.16 15.35 -5.56
CA ILE A 129 -9.61 14.01 -5.78
C ILE A 129 -10.48 13.26 -6.82
N VAL A 130 -11.80 13.25 -6.63
CA VAL A 130 -12.74 12.57 -7.54
C VAL A 130 -12.77 13.24 -8.92
N ASP A 131 -12.75 14.57 -8.98
CA ASP A 131 -12.72 15.32 -10.24
C ASP A 131 -11.43 15.06 -11.03
N GLY A 132 -10.29 15.03 -10.34
CA GLY A 132 -8.99 14.66 -10.91
C GLY A 132 -9.02 13.24 -11.49
N ALA A 133 -9.49 12.27 -10.71
CA ALA A 133 -9.61 10.87 -11.12
C ALA A 133 -10.54 10.69 -12.33
N LYS A 134 -11.63 11.46 -12.42
CA LYS A 134 -12.57 11.37 -13.56
C LYS A 134 -12.06 12.05 -14.83
N LYS A 135 -11.37 13.18 -14.69
CA LYS A 135 -10.91 13.99 -15.84
C LYS A 135 -9.53 13.57 -16.37
N GLY A 136 -8.78 12.77 -15.61
CA GLY A 136 -7.46 12.27 -16.03
C GLY A 136 -6.42 13.36 -16.23
N LYS A 137 -6.57 14.50 -15.54
CA LYS A 137 -5.62 15.62 -15.65
C LYS A 137 -4.28 15.21 -15.04
N GLU A 138 -3.22 15.32 -15.83
CA GLU A 138 -1.84 15.06 -15.39
C GLU A 138 -1.38 16.08 -14.34
N ASP A 139 -1.88 17.32 -14.42
CA ASP A 139 -1.63 18.41 -13.46
C ASP A 139 -2.61 18.42 -12.27
N SER A 140 -2.93 17.27 -11.68
CA SER A 140 -3.59 17.30 -10.37
C SER A 140 -2.52 17.49 -9.30
N ASP A 141 -2.56 18.60 -8.57
CA ASP A 141 -1.78 18.86 -7.33
C ASP A 141 -2.24 17.95 -6.16
N VAL A 142 -2.72 16.74 -6.48
CA VAL A 142 -3.24 15.73 -5.57
C VAL A 142 -2.22 14.60 -5.50
N THR A 143 -1.67 14.41 -4.31
CA THR A 143 -0.59 13.47 -4.00
C THR A 143 -1.09 12.02 -3.92
N ILE A 144 -0.20 11.03 -4.04
CA ILE A 144 -0.52 9.61 -3.72
C ILE A 144 -1.05 9.45 -2.31
N ARG A 145 -0.55 10.24 -1.37
CA ARG A 145 -1.02 10.26 0.01
C ARG A 145 -2.51 10.58 0.09
N GLU A 146 -2.95 11.64 -0.57
CA GLU A 146 -4.37 12.06 -0.60
C GLU A 146 -5.26 11.06 -1.36
N LYS A 147 -4.79 10.55 -2.51
CA LYS A 147 -5.53 9.55 -3.30
C LYS A 147 -5.63 8.20 -2.57
N GLY A 148 -4.53 7.76 -1.96
CA GLY A 148 -4.44 6.54 -1.17
C GLY A 148 -5.35 6.57 0.04
N THR A 149 -5.39 7.70 0.77
CA THR A 149 -6.32 7.93 1.89
C THR A 149 -7.76 7.88 1.43
N ALA A 150 -8.10 8.60 0.35
CA ALA A 150 -9.46 8.55 -0.20
C ALA A 150 -9.87 7.13 -0.58
N TYR A 151 -9.04 6.40 -1.32
CA TYR A 151 -9.32 5.01 -1.67
C TYR A 151 -9.47 4.11 -0.44
N PHE A 152 -8.54 4.20 0.52
CA PHE A 152 -8.52 3.35 1.70
C PHE A 152 -9.73 3.56 2.61
N ASP A 153 -10.15 4.81 2.81
CA ASP A 153 -11.33 5.15 3.61
C ASP A 153 -12.61 4.65 2.94
N LEU A 154 -12.76 4.88 1.63
CA LEU A 154 -13.91 4.39 0.88
C LEU A 154 -13.99 2.86 0.92
N SER A 155 -12.89 2.15 0.63
CA SER A 155 -12.87 0.69 0.55
C SER A 155 -12.98 0.00 1.91
N ASN A 156 -12.61 0.65 3.02
CA ASN A 156 -12.82 0.12 4.37
C ASN A 156 -14.13 0.55 5.03
N SER A 157 -14.89 1.43 4.39
CA SER A 157 -16.13 1.97 4.95
C SER A 157 -17.23 0.92 5.12
N PRO A 158 -18.15 1.10 6.08
CA PRO A 158 -19.38 0.32 6.15
C PRO A 158 -20.23 0.42 4.86
N ALA A 159 -20.20 1.59 4.19
CA ALA A 159 -20.93 1.80 2.95
C ALA A 159 -20.45 0.85 1.85
N PHE A 160 -19.13 0.70 1.67
CA PHE A 160 -18.57 -0.22 0.69
C PHE A 160 -18.89 -1.68 1.00
N ARG A 161 -18.86 -2.08 2.29
CA ARG A 161 -19.26 -3.44 2.70
C ARG A 161 -20.71 -3.74 2.35
N LYS A 162 -21.61 -2.83 2.69
CA LYS A 162 -23.04 -2.94 2.35
C LYS A 162 -23.27 -2.95 0.84
N ALA A 163 -22.50 -2.16 0.09
CA ALA A 163 -22.52 -2.19 -1.37
C ALA A 163 -22.13 -3.57 -1.91
N MET A 164 -21.03 -4.15 -1.42
CA MET A 164 -20.59 -5.50 -1.83
C MET A 164 -21.60 -6.57 -1.44
N GLU A 165 -22.19 -6.49 -0.26
CA GLU A 165 -23.27 -7.38 0.19
C GLU A 165 -24.51 -7.33 -0.71
N LYS A 166 -24.98 -6.11 -1.04
CA LYS A 166 -26.11 -5.93 -1.96
C LYS A 166 -25.83 -6.57 -3.32
N ILE A 167 -24.61 -6.38 -3.85
CA ILE A 167 -24.20 -6.99 -5.13
C ILE A 167 -24.13 -8.51 -4.99
N TYR A 168 -23.50 -9.03 -3.94
CA TYR A 168 -23.38 -10.46 -3.68
C TYR A 168 -24.75 -11.17 -3.71
N HIS A 169 -25.79 -10.55 -3.15
CA HIS A 169 -27.13 -11.16 -3.07
C HIS A 169 -28.04 -10.90 -4.27
N SER A 170 -27.64 -10.07 -5.24
CA SER A 170 -28.49 -9.71 -6.37
C SER A 170 -27.85 -10.06 -7.71
N PRO A 171 -28.35 -11.10 -8.42
CA PRO A 171 -27.86 -11.44 -9.76
C PRO A 171 -27.95 -10.29 -10.76
N GLU A 172 -28.99 -9.45 -10.65
CA GLU A 172 -29.15 -8.25 -11.47
C GLU A 172 -28.04 -7.24 -11.22
N LEU A 173 -27.69 -6.98 -9.95
CA LEU A 173 -26.60 -6.07 -9.61
C LEU A 173 -25.24 -6.67 -9.97
N GLN A 174 -25.06 -7.98 -9.89
CA GLN A 174 -23.83 -8.64 -10.37
C GLN A 174 -23.63 -8.40 -11.86
N GLU A 175 -24.67 -8.62 -12.66
CA GLU A 175 -24.63 -8.36 -14.10
C GLU A 175 -24.37 -6.88 -14.42
N LYS A 176 -24.98 -5.96 -13.66
CA LYS A 176 -24.79 -4.51 -13.81
C LYS A 176 -23.39 -4.03 -13.42
N MET A 177 -22.71 -4.74 -12.51
CA MET A 177 -21.43 -4.32 -11.93
C MET A 177 -20.23 -5.12 -12.42
N LYS A 178 -20.42 -6.17 -13.23
CA LYS A 178 -19.32 -7.07 -13.66
C LYS A 178 -18.19 -6.41 -14.45
N ASP A 179 -18.40 -5.22 -15.02
CA ASP A 179 -17.35 -4.45 -15.68
C ASP A 179 -16.48 -3.64 -14.71
N ILE A 180 -16.85 -3.61 -13.42
CA ILE A 180 -16.13 -2.90 -12.36
C ILE A 180 -15.71 -3.87 -11.24
N ILE A 181 -16.63 -4.73 -10.80
CA ILE A 181 -16.42 -5.68 -9.70
C ILE A 181 -16.08 -7.06 -10.25
N ASP A 182 -15.05 -7.67 -9.66
CA ASP A 182 -14.78 -9.09 -9.83
C ASP A 182 -15.78 -9.92 -9.01
N ILE A 183 -16.83 -10.40 -9.70
CA ILE A 183 -17.93 -11.15 -9.09
C ILE A 183 -17.47 -12.51 -8.57
N ASP A 184 -16.55 -13.18 -9.26
CA ASP A 184 -16.03 -14.49 -8.83
C ASP A 184 -15.20 -14.34 -7.55
N TYR A 185 -14.39 -13.29 -7.48
CA TYR A 185 -13.66 -12.96 -6.26
C TYR A 185 -14.62 -12.56 -5.13
N LEU A 186 -15.66 -11.77 -5.40
CA LEU A 186 -16.69 -11.42 -4.43
C LEU A 186 -17.38 -12.66 -3.82
N HIS A 187 -17.62 -13.70 -4.62
CA HIS A 187 -18.20 -14.97 -4.15
C HIS A 187 -17.26 -15.82 -3.29
N SER A 188 -15.97 -15.49 -3.23
CA SER A 188 -15.02 -16.15 -2.33
C SER A 188 -15.13 -15.70 -0.86
N PHE A 189 -15.84 -14.61 -0.60
CA PHE A 189 -16.03 -14.03 0.74
C PHE A 189 -17.20 -14.65 1.50
N LYS A 190 -17.23 -14.41 2.82
CA LYS A 190 -18.30 -14.87 3.71
C LYS A 190 -18.92 -13.72 4.47
N PHE A 191 -20.20 -13.87 4.79
CA PHE A 191 -20.92 -12.99 5.69
C PHE A 191 -20.48 -13.21 7.13
N GLY A 192 -20.39 -12.12 7.87
CA GLY A 192 -20.31 -12.15 9.32
C GLY A 192 -20.52 -10.77 9.91
N ARG A 193 -20.69 -10.74 11.22
CA ARG A 193 -21.15 -9.54 11.91
C ARG A 193 -20.34 -8.26 11.61
N PRO A 194 -20.99 -7.08 11.69
CA PRO A 194 -20.35 -5.80 11.44
C PRO A 194 -19.17 -5.59 12.37
N ARG A 195 -18.20 -4.80 11.91
CA ARG A 195 -16.98 -4.56 12.69
C ARG A 195 -17.32 -3.92 14.04
N GLY A 196 -16.85 -4.54 15.13
CA GLY A 196 -17.10 -4.07 16.49
C GLY A 196 -18.37 -4.64 17.14
N ALA A 197 -19.15 -5.44 16.41
CA ALA A 197 -20.25 -6.21 16.98
C ALA A 197 -19.69 -7.25 17.97
N GLY A 198 -20.22 -7.22 19.20
CA GLY A 198 -19.86 -8.21 20.23
C GLY A 198 -20.35 -9.63 19.89
N PRO A 199 -19.88 -10.65 20.62
CA PRO A 199 -20.28 -12.05 20.45
C PRO A 199 -21.79 -12.32 20.63
N ASP A 200 -22.53 -11.39 21.23
CA ASP A 200 -23.99 -11.47 21.44
C ASP A 200 -24.79 -10.42 20.66
N SER A 201 -24.15 -9.70 19.74
CA SER A 201 -24.82 -8.67 18.94
C SER A 201 -25.89 -9.27 18.02
N THR A 202 -27.06 -8.63 18.00
CA THR A 202 -28.16 -8.91 17.06
C THR A 202 -28.01 -8.16 15.73
N ALA A 203 -26.86 -7.52 15.49
CA ALA A 203 -26.59 -6.83 14.24
C ALA A 203 -26.64 -7.82 13.06
N PRO A 204 -27.16 -7.40 11.90
CA PRO A 204 -27.20 -8.26 10.72
C PRO A 204 -25.78 -8.64 10.28
N ASP A 205 -25.60 -9.85 9.77
CA ASP A 205 -24.31 -10.25 9.19
C ASP A 205 -24.05 -9.46 7.89
N GLU A 206 -22.84 -8.92 7.73
CA GLU A 206 -22.39 -8.18 6.54
C GLU A 206 -21.20 -8.90 5.88
N LEU A 207 -20.88 -8.60 4.63
CA LEU A 207 -19.73 -9.26 3.98
C LEU A 207 -18.40 -8.87 4.66
N LYS A 208 -17.64 -9.87 5.12
CA LYS A 208 -16.30 -9.65 5.68
C LYS A 208 -15.27 -9.54 4.55
N LEU A 209 -14.87 -8.32 4.22
CA LEU A 209 -13.90 -8.01 3.16
C LEU A 209 -12.43 -8.26 3.59
N TYR A 210 -12.12 -9.44 4.12
CA TYR A 210 -10.76 -9.89 4.36
C TYR A 210 -10.44 -11.02 3.41
N THR A 211 -9.19 -11.14 2.99
CA THR A 211 -8.75 -12.27 2.17
C THR A 211 -8.91 -13.57 2.96
N TYR A 212 -10.02 -14.26 2.73
CA TYR A 212 -10.33 -15.50 3.44
C TYR A 212 -9.69 -16.69 2.74
N ARG A 213 -9.61 -16.64 1.41
CA ARG A 213 -8.87 -17.60 0.60
C ARG A 213 -7.51 -16.98 0.30
N ASN A 214 -6.50 -17.36 1.08
CA ASN A 214 -5.14 -16.96 0.76
C ASN A 214 -4.77 -17.56 -0.62
N GLU A 215 -4.49 -16.69 -1.58
CA GLU A 215 -4.11 -17.05 -2.95
C GLU A 215 -2.61 -17.34 -3.09
N ASN A 216 -1.83 -17.15 -2.02
CA ASN A 216 -0.39 -17.41 -2.00
C ASN A 216 -0.08 -18.88 -2.30
N LYS A 217 0.70 -19.10 -3.35
CA LYS A 217 1.17 -20.44 -3.77
C LYS A 217 2.60 -20.73 -3.33
N GLN A 218 3.25 -19.79 -2.66
CA GLN A 218 4.64 -19.88 -2.23
C GLN A 218 4.72 -19.76 -0.71
N ASN A 219 5.75 -20.34 -0.10
CA ASN A 219 5.96 -20.13 1.32
C ASN A 219 6.32 -18.66 1.55
N ALA A 220 5.72 -18.05 2.58
CA ALA A 220 5.97 -16.67 2.93
C ALA A 220 7.32 -16.45 3.63
N SER A 221 8.02 -17.55 3.95
CA SER A 221 9.36 -17.59 4.53
C SER A 221 10.17 -18.70 3.85
N GLU A 222 11.48 -18.48 3.77
CA GLU A 222 12.45 -19.49 3.35
C GLU A 222 12.70 -20.55 4.44
N ASN A 223 12.40 -20.22 5.71
CA ASN A 223 12.56 -21.09 6.88
C ASN A 223 11.19 -21.35 7.57
N PRO A 224 10.24 -22.05 6.91
CA PRO A 224 8.89 -22.24 7.43
C PRO A 224 8.84 -22.94 8.81
N GLU A 225 9.83 -23.76 9.15
CA GLU A 225 9.97 -24.44 10.44
C GLU A 225 10.11 -23.49 11.63
N LEU A 226 10.53 -22.24 11.41
CA LEU A 226 10.59 -21.22 12.47
C LEU A 226 9.20 -20.77 12.94
N TYR A 227 8.16 -21.03 12.14
CA TYR A 227 6.80 -20.56 12.33
C TYR A 227 5.86 -21.65 12.87
N GLY A 228 6.36 -22.87 13.04
CA GLY A 228 5.63 -24.00 13.61
C GLY A 228 6.09 -25.33 13.03
N GLU A 229 5.48 -26.42 13.50
CA GLU A 229 5.73 -27.75 12.92
C GLU A 229 5.36 -27.74 11.44
N VAL A 230 6.28 -28.23 10.61
CA VAL A 230 6.03 -28.50 9.19
C VAL A 230 5.53 -29.95 9.10
N PRO A 231 4.42 -30.23 8.40
CA PRO A 231 3.94 -31.60 8.24
C PRO A 231 5.06 -32.49 7.68
N GLY A 232 5.35 -33.60 8.36
CA GLY A 232 6.22 -34.64 7.80
C GLY A 232 5.52 -35.39 6.67
N SER A 233 6.28 -35.98 5.75
CA SER A 233 5.77 -36.82 4.65
C SER A 233 4.94 -38.04 5.09
N GLU A 234 4.89 -38.34 6.38
CA GLU A 234 4.18 -39.48 6.97
C GLU A 234 2.77 -39.13 7.50
N GLN A 235 2.43 -37.84 7.63
CA GLN A 235 1.09 -37.40 8.06
C GLN A 235 0.22 -37.09 6.84
N VAL A 236 -0.14 -38.13 6.10
CA VAL A 236 -1.01 -37.99 4.90
C VAL A 236 -2.48 -37.73 5.29
N ASP A 237 -2.90 -38.12 6.50
CA ASP A 237 -4.30 -38.03 6.97
C ASP A 237 -4.49 -37.24 8.29
N GLY A 238 -3.48 -36.50 8.74
CA GLY A 238 -3.57 -35.64 9.93
C GLY A 238 -4.02 -34.20 9.60
N PRO A 239 -4.68 -33.46 10.53
CA PRO A 239 -4.93 -32.05 10.32
C PRO A 239 -3.58 -31.32 10.18
N VAL A 240 -3.41 -30.60 9.07
CA VAL A 240 -2.21 -29.78 8.79
C VAL A 240 -1.96 -28.85 9.98
N PRO A 241 -0.78 -28.93 10.64
CA PRO A 241 -0.40 -27.99 11.68
C PRO A 241 -0.57 -26.54 11.20
N GLN A 242 -1.04 -25.66 12.08
CA GLN A 242 -1.21 -24.25 11.75
C GLN A 242 0.16 -23.57 11.67
N ASN A 243 0.79 -23.60 10.49
CA ASN A 243 2.05 -22.92 10.19
C ASN A 243 1.78 -21.77 9.21
N ASP A 244 1.81 -20.55 9.72
CA ASP A 244 1.40 -19.36 8.96
C ASP A 244 2.36 -19.00 7.80
N ALA A 245 3.55 -19.60 7.74
CA ALA A 245 4.54 -19.37 6.69
C ALA A 245 4.41 -20.32 5.48
N LEU A 246 3.63 -21.40 5.59
CA LEU A 246 3.42 -22.31 4.46
C LEU A 246 2.49 -21.72 3.41
N ALA A 247 2.66 -22.15 2.15
CA ALA A 247 1.77 -21.78 1.05
C ALA A 247 0.29 -21.99 1.42
N GLY A 248 -0.56 -21.04 1.06
CA GLY A 248 -1.98 -21.01 1.42
C GLY A 248 -2.31 -20.60 2.86
N GLN A 249 -1.32 -20.38 3.73
CA GLN A 249 -1.52 -19.91 5.11
C GLN A 249 -1.23 -18.41 5.25
N SER A 250 -2.05 -17.70 6.04
CA SER A 250 -1.99 -16.23 6.10
C SER A 250 -1.26 -15.71 7.34
N LEU A 251 -0.11 -15.07 7.11
CA LEU A 251 0.65 -14.37 8.16
C LEU A 251 -0.12 -13.19 8.77
N THR A 252 -0.99 -12.52 8.01
CA THR A 252 -1.74 -11.33 8.48
C THR A 252 -2.92 -11.69 9.38
N ALA A 253 -3.50 -12.88 9.23
CA ALA A 253 -4.56 -13.39 10.10
C ALA A 253 -4.07 -13.51 11.55
N ASN A 254 -2.81 -13.89 11.72
CA ASN A 254 -2.16 -14.11 13.01
C ASN A 254 -1.17 -13.01 13.39
N GLN A 255 -1.22 -11.84 12.74
CA GLN A 255 -0.33 -10.69 12.98
C GLN A 255 -0.07 -10.35 14.46
N ARG A 256 -1.09 -10.52 15.33
CA ARG A 256 -0.97 -10.22 16.77
C ARG A 256 0.02 -11.15 17.49
N LYS A 257 0.28 -12.35 16.96
CA LYS A 257 1.29 -13.28 17.48
C LYS A 257 2.71 -12.76 17.22
N TYR A 258 2.90 -12.00 16.14
CA TYR A 258 4.21 -11.57 15.64
C TYR A 258 4.60 -10.15 16.04
N ARG A 259 3.66 -9.33 16.51
CA ARG A 259 3.93 -7.92 16.86
C ARG A 259 3.60 -7.55 18.30
N GLU A 260 4.32 -6.58 18.83
CA GLU A 260 4.08 -5.92 20.12
C GLU A 260 4.07 -4.40 19.97
N ARG A 261 3.48 -3.70 20.94
CA ARG A 261 3.45 -2.24 20.91
C ARG A 261 4.87 -1.71 21.11
N SER A 262 5.32 -0.82 20.25
CA SER A 262 6.68 -0.29 20.33
C SER A 262 6.92 0.47 21.63
N LYS A 263 8.09 0.25 22.24
CA LYS A 263 8.52 0.92 23.48
C LYS A 263 8.85 2.41 23.25
N LYS A 264 9.09 2.82 22.00
CA LYS A 264 9.39 4.21 21.60
C LYS A 264 8.14 4.99 21.18
N GLY A 265 7.00 4.33 20.99
CA GLY A 265 5.75 4.98 20.60
C GLY A 265 5.11 5.73 21.76
N GLY A 266 4.75 7.00 21.55
CA GLY A 266 3.95 7.80 22.48
C GLY A 266 2.50 7.30 22.61
N ASP A 267 1.59 8.15 23.09
CA ASP A 267 0.14 7.87 23.16
C ASP A 267 -0.53 7.82 21.75
N GLY A 268 -0.03 6.91 20.91
CA GLY A 268 -0.75 5.97 20.06
C GLY A 268 -1.58 6.51 18.89
N ALA A 269 -1.80 7.81 18.79
CA ALA A 269 -2.65 8.37 17.74
C ALA A 269 -2.52 9.89 17.55
N TRP A 270 -1.79 10.66 18.37
CA TRP A 270 -1.83 12.12 18.32
C TRP A 270 -0.44 12.75 18.44
N ALA A 271 -0.19 13.81 17.67
CA ALA A 271 1.02 14.63 17.71
C ALA A 271 0.68 16.11 17.54
N THR A 272 1.61 17.01 17.85
CA THR A 272 1.44 18.42 17.50
C THR A 272 1.74 18.63 16.02
N ALA A 273 1.10 19.62 15.39
CA ALA A 273 1.42 19.98 14.00
C ALA A 273 2.88 20.45 13.87
N ALA A 274 3.44 21.08 14.91
CA ALA A 274 4.86 21.47 14.94
C ALA A 274 5.80 20.25 14.89
N ASP A 275 5.52 19.19 15.66
CA ASP A 275 6.33 17.97 15.66
C ASP A 275 6.28 17.26 14.30
N LEU A 276 5.09 17.18 13.69
CA LEU A 276 4.93 16.55 12.38
C LEU A 276 5.56 17.38 11.27
N GLU A 277 5.46 18.71 11.33
CA GLU A 277 6.10 19.62 10.37
C GLU A 277 7.64 19.55 10.47
N ALA A 278 8.19 19.53 11.69
CA ALA A 278 9.63 19.38 11.92
C ALA A 278 10.18 18.07 11.34
N ASN A 279 9.37 17.00 11.38
CA ASN A 279 9.70 15.71 10.79
C ASN A 279 9.32 15.59 9.29
N LYS A 280 8.84 16.67 8.67
CA LYS A 280 8.38 16.72 7.26
C LYS A 280 7.21 15.76 6.96
N ARG A 281 6.38 15.46 7.96
CA ARG A 281 5.26 14.49 7.89
C ARG A 281 3.89 15.16 7.74
N LEU A 282 3.84 16.47 7.56
CA LEU A 282 2.60 17.21 7.46
C LEU A 282 2.75 18.37 6.48
N THR A 283 1.80 18.48 5.56
CA THR A 283 1.69 19.57 4.59
C THR A 283 0.89 20.73 5.16
N GLU A 284 1.04 21.92 4.57
CA GLU A 284 0.25 23.09 4.96
C GLU A 284 -1.27 22.86 4.79
N ARG A 285 -1.68 22.10 3.75
CA ARG A 285 -3.09 21.73 3.52
C ARG A 285 -3.64 20.88 4.67
N GLU A 286 -2.88 19.90 5.12
CA GLU A 286 -3.26 19.03 6.24
C GLU A 286 -3.27 19.78 7.57
N ILE A 287 -2.34 20.71 7.80
CA ILE A 287 -2.36 21.60 8.97
C ILE A 287 -3.66 22.43 8.96
N ASN A 288 -3.98 23.03 7.82
CA ASN A 288 -5.18 23.86 7.69
C ASN A 288 -6.46 23.04 7.88
N PHE A 289 -6.51 21.81 7.37
CA PHE A 289 -7.62 20.91 7.64
C PHE A 289 -7.68 20.50 9.12
N ALA A 290 -6.54 20.15 9.75
CA ALA A 290 -6.49 19.80 11.16
C ALA A 290 -7.01 20.92 12.06
N LYS A 291 -6.74 22.21 11.75
CA LYS A 291 -7.30 23.37 12.46
C LYS A 291 -8.84 23.40 12.49
N THR A 292 -9.50 22.76 11.52
CA THR A 292 -10.98 22.67 11.49
C THR A 292 -11.56 21.58 12.39
N ASN A 293 -10.72 20.68 12.91
CA ASN A 293 -11.15 19.59 13.78
C ASN A 293 -11.78 20.15 15.07
N PRO A 294 -12.96 19.67 15.52
CA PRO A 294 -13.56 20.08 16.79
C PRO A 294 -12.63 19.92 18.00
N ARG A 295 -11.65 19.01 17.93
CA ARG A 295 -10.59 18.90 18.93
C ARG A 295 -9.79 20.18 19.04
N ASN A 296 -9.50 20.89 17.95
CA ASN A 296 -8.67 22.11 17.88
C ASN A 296 -9.47 23.41 18.09
N ARG A 297 -10.52 23.37 18.91
CA ARG A 297 -11.26 24.57 19.35
C ARG A 297 -10.43 25.46 20.27
N HIS A 298 -10.59 26.78 20.15
CA HIS A 298 -9.81 27.76 20.93
C HIS A 298 -10.07 27.69 22.43
N ASP A 299 -11.28 27.30 22.86
CA ASP A 299 -11.67 27.21 24.26
C ASP A 299 -11.31 25.87 24.93
N ARG A 300 -10.53 25.01 24.26
CA ARG A 300 -10.12 23.73 24.85
C ARG A 300 -9.04 23.92 25.91
N GLU A 301 -9.11 23.10 26.93
CA GLU A 301 -8.01 22.86 27.87
C GLU A 301 -7.17 21.70 27.34
N ASP A 302 -5.86 21.89 27.28
CA ASP A 302 -4.94 20.97 26.63
C ASP A 302 -4.36 19.94 27.62
N TYR A 303 -5.25 19.07 28.09
CA TYR A 303 -4.92 18.00 29.03
C TYR A 303 -3.92 16.97 28.46
N GLN A 304 -3.89 16.80 27.13
CA GLN A 304 -3.03 15.83 26.46
C GLN A 304 -1.55 16.24 26.50
N PHE A 305 -1.27 17.55 26.41
CA PHE A 305 0.09 18.09 26.56
C PHE A 305 0.38 18.66 27.96
N LYS A 306 -0.44 18.27 28.95
CA LYS A 306 -0.30 18.67 30.37
C LYS A 306 -0.41 20.19 30.59
N GLU A 307 -1.15 20.89 29.74
CA GLU A 307 -1.44 22.32 29.87
C GLU A 307 -2.88 22.54 30.34
N ASN A 308 -3.04 22.83 31.63
CA ASN A 308 -4.34 23.05 32.26
C ASN A 308 -4.83 24.50 32.11
N LYS A 309 -4.72 25.09 30.91
CA LYS A 309 -5.24 26.44 30.61
C LYS A 309 -5.84 26.48 29.20
N PRO A 310 -6.90 27.27 28.97
CA PRO A 310 -7.43 27.49 27.64
C PRO A 310 -6.38 28.07 26.69
N VAL A 311 -6.38 27.61 25.43
CA VAL A 311 -5.60 28.24 24.37
C VAL A 311 -6.16 29.67 24.17
N LYS A 312 -5.35 30.71 24.34
CA LYS A 312 -5.85 32.10 24.23
C LYS A 312 -6.48 32.35 22.86
N ALA A 313 -7.54 33.17 22.82
CA ALA A 313 -8.25 33.53 21.60
C ALA A 313 -7.30 34.15 20.54
N GLY A 314 -7.37 33.66 19.29
CA GLY A 314 -6.47 34.02 18.20
C GLY A 314 -6.22 32.83 17.26
N GLU A 315 -5.32 32.95 16.28
CA GLU A 315 -4.90 31.80 15.47
C GLU A 315 -4.20 30.74 16.36
N MET A 316 -4.60 29.47 16.26
CA MET A 316 -4.03 28.40 17.08
C MET A 316 -2.57 28.13 16.65
N PRO A 317 -1.58 28.32 17.55
CA PRO A 317 -0.17 28.01 17.26
C PRO A 317 0.03 26.53 16.87
N LYS A 318 1.00 26.23 16.00
CA LYS A 318 1.21 24.86 15.47
C LYS A 318 1.57 23.83 16.55
N ASP A 319 2.29 24.23 17.59
CA ASP A 319 2.58 23.44 18.79
C ASP A 319 1.33 23.15 19.64
N LYS A 320 0.23 23.85 19.33
CA LYS A 320 -1.10 23.66 19.92
C LYS A 320 -2.12 23.10 18.95
N VAL A 321 -1.78 22.80 17.70
CA VAL A 321 -2.70 22.10 16.79
C VAL A 321 -2.48 20.60 16.99
N ILE A 322 -3.51 19.90 17.47
CA ILE A 322 -3.51 18.45 17.61
C ILE A 322 -3.85 17.83 16.26
N VAL A 323 -2.97 16.96 15.79
CA VAL A 323 -3.15 16.17 14.57
C VAL A 323 -3.21 14.72 15.00
N GLU A 324 -4.25 13.99 14.61
CA GLU A 324 -4.19 12.53 14.74
C GLU A 324 -3.24 12.01 13.68
N HIS A 325 -2.30 11.20 14.13
CA HIS A 325 -1.22 10.65 13.35
C HIS A 325 -0.97 9.26 13.91
N GLN A 326 -1.15 8.23 13.09
CA GLN A 326 -0.79 6.85 13.45
C GLN A 326 0.59 6.57 12.86
N PRO A 327 1.68 6.66 13.65
CA PRO A 327 3.00 6.42 13.11
C PRO A 327 3.24 4.90 13.07
N GLY A 328 2.66 4.21 12.09
CA GLY A 328 2.53 2.75 12.16
C GLY A 328 3.85 1.97 12.33
N PHE A 329 4.98 2.42 11.78
CA PHE A 329 6.32 1.84 12.06
C PHE A 329 6.85 2.07 13.49
N SER A 330 6.29 3.03 14.22
CA SER A 330 6.63 3.34 15.62
C SER A 330 5.53 2.89 16.59
N VAL A 331 4.47 2.26 16.09
CA VAL A 331 3.39 1.70 16.91
C VAL A 331 3.65 0.22 17.15
N TRP A 332 4.18 -0.52 16.17
CA TRP A 332 4.38 -1.96 16.25
C TRP A 332 5.83 -2.36 16.01
N ASP A 333 6.43 -3.04 16.98
CA ASP A 333 7.69 -3.76 16.82
C ASP A 333 7.37 -5.25 16.59
N VAL A 334 8.31 -5.99 15.97
CA VAL A 334 8.21 -7.46 15.96
C VAL A 334 8.59 -7.99 17.33
N LYS A 335 7.80 -8.94 17.83
CA LYS A 335 8.08 -9.63 19.08
C LYS A 335 9.35 -10.46 18.96
N ASP A 336 10.25 -10.27 19.92
CA ASP A 336 11.44 -11.10 20.07
C ASP A 336 11.10 -12.59 20.15
N GLY A 337 11.96 -13.44 19.60
CA GLY A 337 11.83 -14.90 19.66
C GLY A 337 10.71 -15.51 18.81
N THR A 338 9.96 -14.70 18.06
CA THR A 338 9.01 -15.19 17.06
C THR A 338 9.71 -15.74 15.81
N GLY A 339 9.00 -16.54 15.00
CA GLY A 339 9.52 -17.03 13.73
C GLY A 339 10.03 -15.92 12.83
N PHE A 340 9.29 -14.80 12.76
CA PHE A 340 9.69 -13.61 12.00
C PHE A 340 10.99 -12.98 12.48
N ALA A 341 11.16 -12.81 13.81
CA ALA A 341 12.40 -12.26 14.36
C ALA A 341 13.60 -13.18 14.04
N LYS A 342 13.41 -14.50 14.22
CA LYS A 342 14.46 -15.48 13.93
C LYS A 342 14.81 -15.58 12.45
N ASP A 343 13.81 -15.52 11.59
CA ASP A 343 13.97 -15.57 10.13
C ASP A 343 14.73 -14.35 9.62
N ALA A 344 14.37 -13.16 10.13
CA ALA A 344 15.11 -11.94 9.87
C ALA A 344 16.56 -12.03 10.37
N ASP A 345 16.79 -12.54 11.58
CA ASP A 345 18.14 -12.72 12.14
C ASP A 345 18.99 -13.71 11.33
N LEU A 346 18.43 -14.85 10.90
CA LEU A 346 19.13 -15.86 10.09
C LEU A 346 19.59 -15.31 8.75
N HIS A 347 18.74 -14.50 8.12
CA HIS A 347 19.00 -13.87 6.83
C HIS A 347 19.72 -12.53 6.94
N ASN A 348 20.08 -12.12 8.15
CA ASN A 348 20.73 -10.85 8.45
C ASN A 348 19.94 -9.67 7.84
N LYS A 349 18.61 -9.73 7.93
CA LYS A 349 17.67 -8.72 7.45
C LYS A 349 17.11 -7.93 8.63
N PRO A 350 16.79 -6.64 8.45
CA PRO A 350 16.20 -5.85 9.51
C PRO A 350 14.75 -6.26 9.75
N THR A 351 14.40 -6.35 11.02
CA THR A 351 13.04 -6.66 11.46
C THR A 351 12.21 -5.37 11.49
N VAL A 352 11.93 -4.77 10.32
CA VAL A 352 11.47 -3.37 10.27
C VAL A 352 10.01 -3.20 10.71
N ALA A 353 9.14 -4.19 10.49
CA ALA A 353 7.88 -4.40 11.21
C ALA A 353 7.20 -5.71 10.72
N GLY A 354 6.40 -6.36 11.57
CA GLY A 354 5.79 -7.67 11.31
C GLY A 354 4.43 -7.59 10.61
N PRO A 355 3.94 -8.67 9.98
CA PRO A 355 2.82 -8.61 9.03
C PRO A 355 1.60 -7.84 9.57
N SER A 356 1.16 -6.82 8.83
CA SER A 356 -0.06 -6.07 9.15
C SER A 356 -1.22 -6.48 8.22
N GLY A 357 -2.42 -6.62 8.78
CA GLY A 357 -3.63 -6.84 7.99
C GLY A 357 -4.15 -5.59 7.26
N THR A 358 -3.47 -4.44 7.36
CA THR A 358 -3.85 -3.23 6.62
C THR A 358 -3.67 -3.42 5.12
N THR A 359 -2.47 -3.85 4.70
CA THR A 359 -2.17 -4.04 3.27
C THR A 359 -3.04 -5.14 2.66
N ASP A 360 -3.28 -6.22 3.40
CA ASP A 360 -4.21 -7.27 2.97
C ASP A 360 -5.60 -6.71 2.62
N ARG A 361 -6.19 -5.87 3.50
CA ARG A 361 -7.47 -5.20 3.21
C ARG A 361 -7.38 -4.20 2.06
N PHE A 362 -6.26 -3.47 1.99
CA PHE A 362 -6.00 -2.51 0.92
C PHE A 362 -6.07 -3.22 -0.43
N LEU A 363 -5.38 -4.35 -0.57
CA LEU A 363 -5.40 -5.18 -1.78
C LEU A 363 -6.73 -5.91 -1.98
N THR A 364 -7.45 -6.32 -0.93
CA THR A 364 -8.80 -6.91 -1.06
C THR A 364 -9.73 -5.97 -1.84
N GLY A 365 -9.75 -4.69 -1.51
CA GLY A 365 -10.54 -3.70 -2.25
C GLY A 365 -10.08 -3.56 -3.71
N ILE A 366 -8.77 -3.62 -3.97
CA ILE A 366 -8.21 -3.51 -5.33
C ILE A 366 -8.62 -4.74 -6.15
N ARG A 367 -8.52 -5.93 -5.57
CA ARG A 367 -8.90 -7.18 -6.22
C ARG A 367 -10.39 -7.23 -6.53
N LEU A 368 -11.24 -6.75 -5.62
CA LEU A 368 -12.67 -6.57 -5.86
C LEU A 368 -12.96 -5.59 -7.00
N LEU A 369 -12.24 -4.46 -7.07
CA LEU A 369 -12.38 -3.45 -8.13
C LEU A 369 -11.57 -3.77 -9.40
N GLY A 370 -10.96 -4.96 -9.47
CA GLY A 370 -9.93 -5.27 -10.47
C GLY A 370 -10.42 -5.16 -11.91
N LYS A 371 -11.68 -5.50 -12.19
CA LYS A 371 -12.29 -5.35 -13.53
C LYS A 371 -12.36 -3.90 -13.96
N GLY A 372 -12.73 -3.00 -13.04
CA GLY A 372 -12.73 -1.56 -13.27
C GLY A 372 -11.33 -1.01 -13.53
N VAL A 373 -10.36 -1.43 -12.70
CA VAL A 373 -8.96 -1.00 -12.86
C VAL A 373 -8.37 -1.46 -14.20
N MET A 374 -8.55 -2.74 -14.57
CA MET A 374 -8.07 -3.26 -15.87
C MET A 374 -8.65 -2.45 -17.04
N LYS A 375 -9.97 -2.20 -17.03
CA LYS A 375 -10.66 -1.43 -18.08
C LYS A 375 -10.15 0.01 -18.18
N GLU A 376 -10.05 0.69 -17.05
CA GLU A 376 -9.62 2.09 -16.99
C GLU A 376 -8.17 2.23 -17.44
N LEU A 377 -7.27 1.41 -16.91
CA LEU A 377 -5.85 1.42 -17.25
C LEU A 377 -5.54 0.79 -18.62
N GLY A 378 -6.49 0.07 -19.23
CA GLY A 378 -6.27 -0.63 -20.50
C GLY A 378 -5.29 -1.79 -20.37
N LEU A 379 -5.34 -2.51 -19.25
CA LEU A 379 -4.55 -3.73 -19.06
C LEU A 379 -5.26 -4.88 -19.78
N GLU A 380 -4.53 -5.57 -20.64
CA GLU A 380 -5.03 -6.65 -21.49
C GLU A 380 -4.17 -7.90 -21.35
N GLY A 381 -4.71 -9.06 -21.72
CA GLY A 381 -4.01 -10.34 -21.70
C GLY A 381 -4.17 -11.14 -20.40
N ASP A 382 -3.63 -12.35 -20.41
CA ASP A 382 -3.83 -13.35 -19.35
C ASP A 382 -3.21 -12.94 -18.00
N ASN A 383 -2.23 -12.02 -18.01
CA ASN A 383 -1.56 -11.54 -16.80
C ASN A 383 -2.18 -10.26 -16.21
N ALA A 384 -3.22 -9.69 -16.81
CA ALA A 384 -3.78 -8.40 -16.39
C ALA A 384 -4.25 -8.38 -14.92
N GLU A 385 -4.78 -9.50 -14.41
CA GLU A 385 -5.17 -9.61 -13.00
C GLU A 385 -3.97 -9.57 -12.04
N ASN A 386 -2.84 -10.17 -12.44
CA ASN A 386 -1.60 -10.09 -11.67
C ASN A 386 -1.03 -8.68 -11.71
N GLN A 387 -1.04 -8.04 -12.88
CA GLN A 387 -0.61 -6.65 -13.04
C GLN A 387 -1.41 -5.69 -12.14
N VAL A 388 -2.74 -5.88 -12.00
CA VAL A 388 -3.55 -5.10 -11.03
C VAL A 388 -3.07 -5.29 -9.59
N LYS A 389 -2.73 -6.52 -9.19
CA LYS A 389 -2.22 -6.81 -7.85
C LYS A 389 -0.86 -6.15 -7.61
N GLU A 390 0.05 -6.23 -8.59
CA GLU A 390 1.37 -5.61 -8.52
C GLU A 390 1.29 -4.08 -8.49
N LEU A 391 0.44 -3.47 -9.33
CA LEU A 391 0.15 -2.04 -9.28
C LEU A 391 -0.49 -1.63 -7.95
N GLY A 392 -1.36 -2.46 -7.39
CA GLY A 392 -1.96 -2.24 -6.08
C GLY A 392 -0.94 -2.30 -4.95
N ARG A 393 0.02 -3.24 -5.02
CA ARG A 393 1.17 -3.31 -4.10
C ARG A 393 2.04 -2.07 -4.26
N TRP A 394 2.32 -1.65 -5.50
CA TRP A 394 3.13 -0.46 -5.78
C TRP A 394 2.50 0.82 -5.23
N LEU A 395 1.18 0.99 -5.41
CA LEU A 395 0.42 2.06 -4.76
C LEU A 395 0.52 1.97 -3.23
N ALA A 396 0.37 0.77 -2.66
CA ALA A 396 0.49 0.56 -1.22
C ALA A 396 1.91 0.90 -0.71
N THR A 397 2.96 0.67 -1.50
CA THR A 397 4.33 1.11 -1.18
C THR A 397 4.40 2.64 -1.11
N GLY A 398 3.97 3.35 -2.16
CA GLY A 398 4.03 4.82 -2.19
C GLY A 398 3.17 5.48 -1.09
N TYR A 399 2.06 4.84 -0.72
CA TYR A 399 1.13 5.34 0.28
C TYR A 399 1.51 4.92 1.71
N LEU A 400 1.56 3.62 2.00
CA LEU A 400 1.72 3.09 3.36
C LEU A 400 3.17 3.15 3.84
N VAL A 401 4.14 2.87 2.97
CA VAL A 401 5.57 2.99 3.32
C VAL A 401 5.99 4.45 3.31
N GLY A 402 5.51 5.21 2.33
CA GLY A 402 5.77 6.64 2.21
C GLY A 402 5.33 7.47 3.41
N ASP A 403 4.20 7.12 4.02
CA ASP A 403 3.69 7.78 5.23
C ASP A 403 4.35 7.26 6.53
N GLU A 404 5.28 6.33 6.39
CA GLU A 404 5.84 5.48 7.45
C GLU A 404 4.74 4.76 8.25
N HIS A 405 3.59 4.49 7.63
CA HIS A 405 2.50 3.77 8.29
C HIS A 405 2.79 2.26 8.34
N HIS A 406 3.52 1.72 7.35
CA HIS A 406 3.93 0.30 7.30
C HIS A 406 5.35 0.16 6.72
N SER A 407 6.06 -0.91 7.06
CA SER A 407 7.32 -1.24 6.36
C SER A 407 7.02 -1.83 4.98
N ALA A 408 8.01 -1.82 4.08
CA ALA A 408 7.83 -2.44 2.77
C ALA A 408 7.65 -3.96 2.87
N VAL A 409 8.24 -4.59 3.89
CA VAL A 409 8.02 -6.01 4.22
C VAL A 409 6.55 -6.28 4.57
N GLU A 410 5.94 -5.43 5.41
CA GLU A 410 4.51 -5.56 5.73
C GLU A 410 3.62 -5.42 4.49
N VAL A 411 3.97 -4.49 3.60
CA VAL A 411 3.25 -4.32 2.34
C VAL A 411 3.33 -5.58 1.47
N ASN A 412 4.53 -6.13 1.32
CA ASN A 412 4.75 -7.33 0.50
C ASN A 412 4.08 -8.58 1.06
N LEU A 413 4.18 -8.83 2.37
CA LEU A 413 3.52 -9.98 3.00
C LEU A 413 1.98 -9.87 2.95
N GLY A 414 1.45 -8.65 3.09
CA GLY A 414 0.02 -8.41 2.89
C GLY A 414 -0.42 -8.64 1.45
N ALA A 415 0.40 -8.26 0.47
CA ALA A 415 0.12 -8.48 -0.95
C ALA A 415 0.29 -9.96 -1.36
N ALA A 416 1.18 -10.70 -0.69
CA ALA A 416 1.38 -12.13 -0.94
C ALA A 416 0.11 -12.95 -0.67
N ASN A 417 -0.74 -12.54 0.29
CA ASN A 417 -2.06 -13.16 0.50
C ASN A 417 -2.94 -13.16 -0.77
N HIS A 418 -2.68 -12.24 -1.70
CA HIS A 418 -3.38 -12.11 -2.98
C HIS A 418 -2.65 -12.83 -4.12
N GLY A 419 -1.71 -13.72 -3.81
CA GLY A 419 -1.02 -14.56 -4.79
C GLY A 419 0.23 -13.93 -5.41
N LEU A 420 0.67 -12.78 -4.92
CA LEU A 420 1.97 -12.22 -5.30
C LEU A 420 3.12 -12.99 -4.61
N LYS A 421 4.30 -12.98 -5.24
CA LYS A 421 5.52 -13.56 -4.67
C LYS A 421 5.84 -12.86 -3.33
N PRO A 422 6.01 -13.61 -2.22
CA PRO A 422 6.56 -13.07 -0.99
C PRO A 422 7.96 -12.50 -1.25
N GLN A 423 8.23 -11.29 -0.77
CA GLN A 423 9.51 -10.61 -0.97
C GLN A 423 10.07 -10.09 0.35
N TRP A 424 11.40 -10.19 0.47
CA TRP A 424 12.16 -9.86 1.65
C TRP A 424 13.50 -9.22 1.25
N GLY A 425 14.08 -8.39 2.13
CA GLY A 425 15.44 -7.88 1.93
C GLY A 425 15.63 -7.03 0.67
N SER A 426 16.64 -7.36 -0.14
CA SER A 426 16.99 -6.63 -1.37
C SER A 426 15.93 -6.79 -2.47
N ASP A 427 15.39 -8.01 -2.59
CA ASP A 427 14.38 -8.38 -3.60
C ASP A 427 13.08 -7.59 -3.43
N LEU A 428 12.83 -7.11 -2.20
CA LEU A 428 11.76 -6.17 -1.86
C LEU A 428 11.79 -4.90 -2.72
N CYS A 429 13.00 -4.48 -3.10
CA CYS A 429 13.26 -3.18 -3.73
C CYS A 429 13.67 -3.31 -5.19
N THR A 430 14.05 -4.50 -5.64
CA THR A 430 14.57 -4.74 -6.99
C THR A 430 13.61 -5.47 -7.92
N GLU A 431 12.58 -6.16 -7.40
CA GLU A 431 11.60 -6.90 -8.20
C GLU A 431 10.13 -6.46 -7.95
N PRO A 432 9.77 -5.17 -8.02
CA PRO A 432 8.39 -4.73 -7.77
C PRO A 432 7.38 -5.22 -8.81
N PHE A 433 7.82 -5.76 -9.96
CA PHE A 433 6.95 -6.29 -11.02
C PHE A 433 7.53 -7.58 -11.61
N SER A 434 6.65 -8.54 -11.93
CA SER A 434 7.05 -9.79 -12.60
C SER A 434 7.40 -9.60 -14.07
N GLU A 435 6.83 -8.59 -14.70
CA GLU A 435 7.10 -8.15 -16.07
C GLU A 435 6.84 -6.64 -16.21
N PRO A 436 7.35 -5.97 -17.25
CA PRO A 436 6.99 -4.58 -17.54
C PRO A 436 5.48 -4.41 -17.74
N ILE A 437 4.88 -3.42 -17.05
CA ILE A 437 3.45 -3.12 -17.15
C ILE A 437 3.27 -1.87 -18.00
N LYS A 438 2.46 -2.02 -19.06
CA LYS A 438 2.06 -0.92 -19.95
C LYS A 438 0.58 -0.64 -19.75
N GLY A 439 0.26 0.59 -19.34
CA GLY A 439 -1.11 1.05 -19.22
C GLY A 439 -1.33 2.40 -19.91
N LYS A 440 -2.56 2.89 -19.89
CA LYS A 440 -2.91 4.19 -20.49
C LYS A 440 -2.19 5.33 -19.76
N GLY A 441 -1.17 5.88 -20.42
CA GLY A 441 -0.41 7.04 -19.93
C GLY A 441 0.66 6.68 -18.90
N PHE A 442 1.10 5.43 -18.81
CA PHE A 442 2.28 5.04 -18.05
C PHE A 442 2.91 3.74 -18.56
N GLU A 443 4.20 3.58 -18.30
CA GLU A 443 4.92 2.32 -18.37
C GLU A 443 5.78 2.21 -17.11
N ILE A 444 5.88 1.01 -16.55
CA ILE A 444 6.71 0.77 -15.37
C ILE A 444 7.31 -0.64 -15.42
N SER A 445 8.56 -0.77 -15.00
CA SER A 445 9.27 -2.05 -14.91
C SER A 445 10.16 -2.06 -13.66
N SER A 446 10.56 -3.26 -13.25
CA SER A 446 11.53 -3.43 -12.17
C SER A 446 12.87 -2.75 -12.50
N GLU A 447 13.33 -2.86 -13.75
CA GLU A 447 14.54 -2.17 -14.24
C GLU A 447 14.44 -0.65 -14.06
N ALA A 448 13.33 -0.04 -14.48
CA ALA A 448 13.14 1.41 -14.35
C ALA A 448 13.08 1.89 -12.88
N VAL A 449 12.64 1.03 -11.97
CA VAL A 449 12.62 1.33 -10.53
C VAL A 449 14.03 1.23 -9.95
N VAL A 450 14.77 0.18 -10.32
CA VAL A 450 16.15 -0.03 -9.86
C VAL A 450 17.05 1.11 -10.33
N ASP A 451 16.99 1.52 -11.60
CA ASP A 451 17.80 2.62 -12.13
C ASP A 451 17.57 3.93 -11.34
N GLN A 452 16.30 4.23 -10.99
CA GLN A 452 15.94 5.39 -10.18
C GLN A 452 16.41 5.27 -8.73
N LEU A 453 16.37 4.06 -8.19
CA LEU A 453 16.80 3.77 -6.82
C LEU A 453 18.32 3.91 -6.71
N GLU A 454 19.08 3.35 -7.65
CA GLU A 454 20.54 3.50 -7.73
C GLU A 454 20.92 4.97 -7.85
N THR A 455 20.31 5.72 -8.77
CA THR A 455 20.54 7.16 -8.91
C THR A 455 20.30 7.91 -7.60
N LYS A 456 19.21 7.61 -6.87
CA LYS A 456 18.89 8.27 -5.60
C LYS A 456 19.86 7.89 -4.48
N LEU A 457 20.32 6.63 -4.44
CA LEU A 457 21.24 6.14 -3.42
C LEU A 457 22.68 6.62 -3.65
N GLU A 458 23.11 6.75 -4.91
CA GLU A 458 24.42 7.32 -5.28
C GLU A 458 24.54 8.79 -4.87
N THR A 459 23.43 9.54 -4.91
CA THR A 459 23.39 10.94 -4.45
C THR A 459 23.21 11.08 -2.93
N ALA A 460 23.00 9.98 -2.19
CA ALA A 460 22.56 10.00 -0.79
C ALA A 460 23.65 10.35 0.24
N GLU A 461 24.93 10.44 -0.12
CA GLU A 461 25.97 10.99 0.78
C GLU A 461 25.87 12.51 0.97
N GLU A 462 25.30 13.24 -0.01
CA GLU A 462 24.89 14.65 0.14
C GLU A 462 23.39 14.78 0.48
N ASP A 463 22.58 13.83 0.04
CA ASP A 463 21.16 13.71 0.36
C ASP A 463 20.93 12.63 1.44
N ALA A 464 21.43 12.86 2.66
CA ALA A 464 21.06 12.07 3.83
C ALA A 464 19.53 12.06 3.97
N VAL A 465 18.88 11.05 3.39
CA VAL A 465 17.43 11.00 3.11
C VAL A 465 16.89 12.40 2.89
N ASN A 466 17.09 12.97 1.71
CA ASN A 466 16.49 14.25 1.39
C ASN A 466 14.97 14.10 1.24
N ARG A 467 14.31 13.95 2.39
CA ARG A 467 12.87 14.01 2.64
C ARG A 467 12.29 15.36 2.21
N ASP A 468 13.10 16.29 1.67
CA ASP A 468 12.60 17.43 0.89
C ASP A 468 12.04 17.02 -0.48
N ALA A 469 12.31 15.80 -1.00
CA ALA A 469 11.62 15.32 -2.20
C ALA A 469 10.12 15.02 -1.95
N TYR A 470 9.74 14.61 -0.73
CA TYR A 470 8.33 14.60 -0.29
C TYR A 470 7.73 16.01 -0.19
N ARG A 471 8.56 17.06 -0.29
CA ARG A 471 8.17 18.47 -0.11
C ARG A 471 7.96 19.24 -1.40
N PHE A 472 8.27 18.73 -2.59
CA PHE A 472 8.06 19.52 -3.81
C PHE A 472 6.77 19.17 -4.56
N ASP A 473 5.63 19.38 -3.90
CA ASP A 473 4.57 20.24 -4.50
C ASP A 473 4.64 21.60 -3.79
N LEU A 474 5.83 22.20 -3.89
CA LEU A 474 6.22 23.49 -3.32
C LEU A 474 5.91 24.58 -4.35
N GLU A 475 4.64 24.66 -4.76
CA GLU A 475 4.02 25.94 -4.99
C GLU A 475 2.66 25.94 -4.30
N GLY A 476 2.68 26.38 -3.04
CA GLY A 476 1.74 27.41 -2.61
C GLY A 476 1.86 28.62 -3.55
N GLY A 477 1.51 28.45 -4.82
CA GLY A 477 1.28 29.54 -5.73
C GLY A 477 0.13 30.32 -5.13
N SER A 478 0.38 31.56 -4.76
CA SER A 478 -0.61 32.50 -4.23
C SER A 478 -1.81 32.60 -5.19
N LYS A 479 -2.78 31.69 -5.05
CA LYS A 479 -3.99 31.66 -5.88
C LYS A 479 -5.21 31.43 -5.01
N GLY A 480 -5.40 32.44 -4.16
CA GLY A 480 -6.70 32.94 -3.79
C GLY A 480 -7.13 32.67 -2.36
N THR A 481 -7.41 33.75 -1.64
CA THR A 481 -8.02 33.68 -0.32
C THR A 481 -9.47 33.24 -0.48
N VAL A 482 -9.83 32.16 0.22
CA VAL A 482 -11.21 31.69 0.37
C VAL A 482 -11.77 32.34 1.63
N SER A 483 -12.80 33.15 1.49
CA SER A 483 -13.48 33.75 2.64
C SER A 483 -14.36 32.71 3.38
N PRO A 484 -14.76 32.96 4.63
CA PRO A 484 -15.61 32.03 5.41
C PRO A 484 -16.96 31.67 4.76
N ASP A 485 -17.41 32.44 3.76
CA ASP A 485 -18.60 32.16 2.94
C ASP A 485 -18.31 31.37 1.64
N GLY A 486 -17.08 30.87 1.47
CA GLY A 486 -16.69 29.97 0.37
C GLY A 486 -16.34 30.66 -0.95
N LYS A 487 -16.22 31.99 -1.00
CA LYS A 487 -15.82 32.71 -2.22
C LYS A 487 -14.31 32.74 -2.40
N VAL A 488 -13.87 32.38 -3.61
CA VAL A 488 -12.45 32.40 -4.01
C VAL A 488 -12.10 33.75 -4.63
N LYS A 489 -11.20 34.53 -4.02
CA LYS A 489 -10.64 35.75 -4.65
C LYS A 489 -9.41 35.39 -5.48
N ALA A 490 -9.40 35.69 -6.78
CA ALA A 490 -8.19 35.56 -7.59
C ALA A 490 -7.09 36.54 -7.14
N PRO A 491 -5.78 36.19 -7.26
CA PRO A 491 -4.69 37.08 -6.86
C PRO A 491 -4.60 38.33 -7.77
N PRO A 492 -4.08 39.45 -7.26
CA PRO A 492 -3.82 40.63 -8.08
C PRO A 492 -2.73 40.31 -9.12
N LYS A 493 -2.91 40.80 -10.36
CA LYS A 493 -1.93 40.60 -11.44
C LYS A 493 -0.62 41.31 -11.10
N PRO A 494 0.54 40.71 -11.40
CA PRO A 494 1.83 41.37 -11.18
C PRO A 494 1.92 42.64 -12.05
N SER A 495 2.36 43.73 -11.43
CA SER A 495 2.75 44.95 -12.14
C SER A 495 4.12 44.74 -12.77
N ARG A 496 4.29 45.30 -13.98
CA ARG A 496 5.52 45.20 -14.78
C ARG A 496 6.68 45.93 -14.15
#